data_AF-A0A8C8SI19-F1
#
_entry.id   AF-A0A8C8SI19-F1
#
_cell.length_a   1.000
_cell.length_b   1.000
_cell.length_c   1.000
_cell.angle_alpha   90.00
_cell.angle_beta   90.00
_cell.angle_gamma   90.00
#
_symmetry.space_group_name_H-M   'P 1'
#
loop_
_entity.id
_entity.type
_entity.pdbx_description
1 polymer ?
#
loop_
_entity_poly.entity_id
_entity_poly.type
_entity_poly.pdbx_seq_one_letter_code
_entity_poly.pdbx_strand_id
1 'polypeptide(L)'
;MVQKSLTRHWGWHLRLKREPKVHWFEQQTLKRRTKRTTGVVPTDPWFHKQWYMNNDVSPDLNILTAWSKGYTGLGVVLSILDDGLERDHPDLSANYDPRASYDFNSNDPDPLPRYNIWDENRHGTRCAGEVAAVANNRICGAGIAYNAKIGGVRMLDGPITDIVEAQSLSFRPQYIHIYSASWGPEDDGKTVDGPGILALEAFYKGTANGRGGLGSLFVWASGNGGLHSDNCNCDGYTNSIYTLSVGSATESGKVPWYSEACASTLTATYSSGVKSERQIVTTDLRHRCTDTHTGTSASAPLAAGMIALALEANPALTWRDMQHLVVRASRPAHLQAEDWALNGAGRKGEARSHHSRSANVQLSAVC
;
A
#
# COMPACT_ATOMS: atom_id res chain seq x y z
N MET A 1 -31.61 -34.90 -25.66
CA MET A 1 -30.46 -34.96 -24.72
C MET A 1 -29.33 -35.69 -25.46
N VAL A 2 -28.31 -34.99 -25.96
CA VAL A 2 -27.22 -35.63 -26.73
C VAL A 2 -26.16 -36.10 -25.74
N GLN A 3 -26.11 -37.40 -25.46
CA GLN A 3 -25.01 -38.00 -24.70
C GLN A 3 -23.73 -37.95 -25.56
N LYS A 4 -22.78 -37.08 -25.18
CA LYS A 4 -21.44 -37.06 -25.78
C LYS A 4 -20.48 -37.78 -24.84
N SER A 5 -19.94 -38.91 -25.26
CA SER A 5 -18.89 -39.61 -24.51
C SER A 5 -17.57 -38.86 -24.61
N LEU A 6 -16.98 -38.54 -23.46
CA LEU A 6 -15.65 -37.96 -23.34
C LEU A 6 -14.55 -39.04 -23.28
N THR A 7 -14.94 -40.32 -23.22
CA THR A 7 -14.02 -41.46 -23.17
C THR A 7 -13.82 -42.05 -24.56
N ARG A 8 -12.57 -42.39 -24.86
CA ARG A 8 -12.17 -42.95 -26.15
C ARG A 8 -12.81 -44.32 -26.37
N HIS A 9 -13.57 -44.48 -27.46
CA HIS A 9 -14.12 -45.78 -27.84
C HIS A 9 -13.34 -46.42 -28.99
N TRP A 10 -12.55 -47.45 -28.69
CA TRP A 10 -11.63 -48.09 -29.63
C TRP A 10 -12.29 -48.60 -30.92
N GLY A 11 -13.43 -49.29 -30.81
CA GLY A 11 -14.12 -49.87 -31.98
C GLY A 11 -14.59 -48.84 -33.02
N TRP A 12 -15.10 -47.69 -32.57
CA TRP A 12 -15.56 -46.61 -33.44
C TRP A 12 -14.41 -45.90 -34.16
N HIS A 13 -13.26 -45.74 -33.49
CA HIS A 13 -12.07 -45.15 -34.10
C HIS A 13 -11.53 -46.02 -35.23
N LEU A 14 -11.53 -47.35 -35.05
CA LEU A 14 -11.12 -48.29 -36.09
C LEU A 14 -12.04 -48.25 -37.31
N ARG A 15 -13.35 -48.08 -37.07
CA ARG A 15 -14.36 -48.00 -38.15
C ARG A 15 -14.20 -46.72 -38.98
N LEU A 16 -14.05 -45.58 -38.31
CA LEU A 16 -13.84 -44.28 -38.97
C LEU A 16 -12.52 -44.23 -39.74
N LYS A 17 -11.46 -44.86 -39.23
CA LYS A 17 -10.16 -44.95 -39.93
C LYS A 17 -10.20 -45.79 -41.21
N ARG A 18 -11.18 -46.70 -41.33
CA ARG A 18 -11.33 -47.60 -42.49
C ARG A 18 -12.41 -47.13 -43.47
N GLU A 19 -13.14 -46.06 -43.15
CA GLU A 19 -14.20 -45.54 -44.01
C GLU A 19 -13.59 -44.65 -45.10
N PRO A 20 -13.65 -45.03 -46.39
CA PRO A 20 -12.99 -44.30 -47.48
C PRO A 20 -13.49 -42.87 -47.69
N LYS A 21 -14.69 -42.54 -47.19
CA LYS A 21 -15.25 -41.17 -47.25
C LYS A 21 -14.79 -40.27 -46.10
N VAL A 22 -14.10 -40.78 -45.09
CA VAL A 22 -13.64 -39.99 -43.92
C VAL A 22 -12.21 -39.53 -44.16
N HIS A 23 -12.04 -38.25 -44.48
CA HIS A 23 -10.72 -37.66 -44.73
C HIS A 23 -9.88 -37.45 -43.47
N TRP A 24 -10.53 -37.12 -42.34
CA TRP A 24 -9.88 -37.01 -41.04
C TRP A 24 -10.90 -37.20 -39.91
N PHE A 25 -10.42 -37.64 -38.74
CA PHE A 25 -11.19 -37.63 -37.51
C PHE A 25 -10.25 -37.44 -36.33
N GLU A 26 -10.73 -36.80 -35.26
CA GLU A 26 -9.97 -36.60 -34.02
C GLU A 26 -10.90 -36.83 -32.83
N GLN A 27 -10.42 -37.56 -31.81
CA GLN A 27 -11.12 -37.67 -30.53
C GLN A 27 -11.18 -36.29 -29.88
N GLN A 28 -12.39 -35.79 -29.62
CA GLN A 28 -12.54 -34.59 -28.82
C GLN A 28 -12.08 -34.89 -27.39
N THR A 29 -11.06 -34.16 -26.94
CA THR A 29 -10.63 -34.13 -25.55
C THR A 29 -11.21 -32.89 -24.87
N LEU A 30 -11.44 -32.99 -23.57
CA LEU A 30 -11.88 -31.87 -22.76
C LEU A 30 -10.77 -30.79 -22.78
N LYS A 31 -10.99 -29.72 -23.55
CA LYS A 31 -10.09 -28.57 -23.57
C LYS A 31 -10.45 -27.68 -22.38
N ARG A 32 -9.59 -27.64 -21.36
CA ARG A 32 -9.71 -26.68 -20.27
C ARG A 32 -9.40 -25.29 -20.83
N ARG A 33 -10.42 -24.46 -21.01
CA ARG A 33 -10.32 -23.10 -21.54
C ARG A 33 -10.99 -22.17 -20.53
N THR A 34 -10.23 -21.23 -19.98
CA THR A 34 -10.78 -20.12 -19.20
C THR A 34 -11.28 -19.04 -20.16
N LYS A 35 -12.46 -18.48 -19.87
CA LYS A 35 -12.95 -17.29 -20.57
C LYS A 35 -11.93 -16.17 -20.33
N ARG A 36 -11.48 -15.47 -21.38
CA ARG A 36 -10.70 -14.22 -21.25
C ARG A 36 -11.62 -13.08 -20.80
N THR A 37 -12.31 -13.27 -19.68
CA THR A 37 -12.80 -12.18 -18.87
C THR A 37 -11.73 -12.01 -17.82
N THR A 38 -10.89 -11.00 -17.99
CA THR A 38 -10.01 -10.48 -16.96
C THR A 38 -10.89 -10.15 -15.76
N GLY A 39 -11.02 -11.09 -14.82
CA GLY A 39 -11.54 -10.79 -13.50
C GLY A 39 -10.49 -9.91 -12.84
N VAL A 40 -10.61 -8.60 -13.04
CA VAL A 40 -9.76 -7.60 -12.38
C VAL A 40 -9.98 -7.64 -10.87
N VAL A 41 -11.18 -8.08 -10.46
CA VAL A 41 -11.60 -8.27 -9.08
C VAL A 41 -10.99 -9.57 -8.53
N PRO A 42 -10.16 -9.50 -7.47
CA PRO A 42 -9.62 -10.65 -6.78
C PRO A 42 -10.72 -11.58 -6.22
N THR A 43 -10.39 -12.86 -6.14
CA THR A 43 -11.31 -13.93 -5.69
C THR A 43 -11.24 -14.20 -4.18
N ASP A 44 -10.47 -13.39 -3.45
CA ASP A 44 -10.16 -13.55 -2.04
C ASP A 44 -11.40 -13.26 -1.15
N PRO A 45 -11.58 -14.02 -0.06
CA PRO A 45 -12.84 -14.06 0.67
C PRO A 45 -13.21 -12.71 1.28
N TRP A 46 -12.25 -11.84 1.62
CA TRP A 46 -12.49 -10.53 2.24
C TRP A 46 -12.31 -9.36 1.26
N PHE A 47 -12.03 -9.60 -0.02
CA PHE A 47 -11.92 -8.50 -1.01
C PHE A 47 -13.22 -7.67 -1.11
N HIS A 48 -14.38 -8.31 -0.94
CA HIS A 48 -15.67 -7.61 -0.88
C HIS A 48 -15.81 -6.65 0.31
N LYS A 49 -14.99 -6.82 1.37
CA LYS A 49 -14.93 -5.91 2.52
C LYS A 49 -13.95 -4.76 2.31
N GLN A 50 -13.03 -4.84 1.34
CA GLN A 50 -12.04 -3.80 1.01
C GLN A 50 -12.69 -2.67 0.20
N TRP A 51 -13.63 -1.98 0.85
CA TRP A 51 -14.52 -0.96 0.31
C TRP A 51 -13.79 0.19 -0.40
N TYR A 52 -12.58 0.50 0.04
CA TYR A 52 -11.71 1.55 -0.50
C TYR A 52 -11.13 1.21 -1.88
N MET A 53 -11.32 0.00 -2.41
CA MET A 53 -10.76 -0.41 -3.70
C MET A 53 -11.64 -1.39 -4.52
N ASN A 54 -12.91 -1.54 -4.17
CA ASN A 54 -13.80 -2.50 -4.83
C ASN A 54 -15.04 -1.86 -5.49
N ASN A 55 -15.01 -0.55 -5.77
CA ASN A 55 -16.12 0.26 -6.28
C ASN A 55 -17.39 0.30 -5.40
N ASP A 56 -17.32 -0.12 -4.14
CA ASP A 56 -18.48 -0.04 -3.24
C ASP A 56 -18.73 1.39 -2.73
N VAL A 57 -17.67 2.21 -2.64
CA VAL A 57 -17.78 3.67 -2.49
C VAL A 57 -17.42 4.36 -3.81
N SER A 58 -18.01 5.52 -4.07
CA SER A 58 -17.73 6.31 -5.28
C SER A 58 -17.44 7.76 -4.92
N PRO A 59 -16.21 8.24 -5.20
CA PRO A 59 -15.07 7.52 -5.77
C PRO A 59 -14.39 6.65 -4.71
N ASP A 60 -13.94 5.46 -5.09
CA ASP A 60 -12.95 4.72 -4.31
C ASP A 60 -11.52 5.19 -4.68
N LEU A 61 -10.48 4.45 -4.28
CA LEU A 61 -9.09 4.76 -4.67
C LEU A 61 -8.78 4.46 -6.16
N ASN A 62 -9.76 4.01 -6.95
CA ASN A 62 -9.67 3.71 -8.38
C ASN A 62 -8.68 2.57 -8.72
N ILE A 63 -8.46 1.65 -7.78
CA ILE A 63 -7.46 0.58 -7.90
C ILE A 63 -7.83 -0.42 -8.99
N LEU A 64 -9.11 -0.80 -9.10
CA LEU A 64 -9.59 -1.69 -10.17
C LEU A 64 -9.30 -1.11 -11.55
N THR A 65 -9.30 0.21 -11.73
CA THR A 65 -8.91 0.82 -13.00
C THR A 65 -7.42 0.59 -13.29
N ALA A 66 -6.53 0.77 -12.32
CA ALA A 66 -5.10 0.51 -12.50
C ALA A 66 -4.83 -0.97 -12.80
N TRP A 67 -5.47 -1.89 -12.07
CA TRP A 67 -5.37 -3.32 -12.31
C TRP A 67 -5.91 -3.73 -13.68
N SER A 68 -6.99 -3.09 -14.16
CA SER A 68 -7.52 -3.35 -15.51
C SER A 68 -6.56 -2.96 -16.63
N LYS A 69 -5.62 -2.03 -16.35
CA LYS A 69 -4.53 -1.65 -17.26
C LYS A 69 -3.31 -2.57 -17.15
N GLY A 70 -3.31 -3.52 -16.21
CA GLY A 70 -2.26 -4.51 -16.02
C GLY A 70 -1.20 -4.13 -14.97
N TYR A 71 -1.35 -2.99 -14.30
CA TYR A 71 -0.43 -2.59 -13.23
C TYR A 71 -0.85 -3.24 -11.91
N THR A 72 0.07 -3.95 -11.27
CA THR A 72 -0.16 -4.77 -10.07
C THR A 72 0.96 -4.63 -9.03
N GLY A 73 1.93 -3.74 -9.27
CA GLY A 73 3.14 -3.53 -8.48
C GLY A 73 4.32 -4.39 -8.93
N LEU A 74 4.21 -5.11 -10.05
CA LEU A 74 5.22 -6.07 -10.46
C LEU A 74 6.59 -5.40 -10.68
N GLY A 75 7.63 -5.98 -10.07
CA GLY A 75 9.00 -5.47 -10.17
C GLY A 75 9.33 -4.31 -9.22
N VAL A 76 8.34 -3.81 -8.47
CA VAL A 76 8.56 -2.82 -7.41
C VAL A 76 8.84 -3.53 -6.09
N VAL A 77 9.77 -2.96 -5.31
CA VAL A 77 10.19 -3.47 -3.99
C VAL A 77 9.92 -2.38 -2.96
N LEU A 78 9.18 -2.72 -1.92
CA LEU A 78 8.84 -1.82 -0.81
C LEU A 78 9.30 -2.41 0.52
N SER A 79 9.51 -1.54 1.51
CA SER A 79 9.76 -1.94 2.89
C SER A 79 8.89 -1.15 3.86
N ILE A 80 8.29 -1.87 4.81
CA ILE A 80 7.59 -1.29 5.96
C ILE A 80 8.61 -1.06 7.07
N LEU A 81 8.78 0.17 7.54
CA LEU A 81 9.69 0.52 8.64
C LEU A 81 8.88 0.61 9.94
N ASP A 82 8.84 -0.45 10.74
CA ASP A 82 7.85 -0.59 11.82
C ASP A 82 8.27 -1.59 12.92
N ASP A 83 7.32 -2.27 13.56
CA ASP A 83 7.48 -3.24 14.65
C ASP A 83 7.84 -4.67 14.19
N GLY A 84 7.94 -4.87 12.88
CA GLY A 84 8.29 -6.13 12.22
C GLY A 84 7.30 -6.54 11.13
N LEU A 85 7.58 -7.66 10.49
CA LEU A 85 6.73 -8.24 9.44
C LEU A 85 6.67 -9.75 9.59
N GLU A 86 5.47 -10.29 9.79
CA GLU A 86 5.21 -11.73 9.86
C GLU A 86 5.43 -12.38 8.48
N ARG A 87 6.69 -12.60 8.13
CA ARG A 87 7.14 -12.99 6.78
C ARG A 87 6.59 -14.33 6.30
N ASP A 88 6.16 -15.18 7.23
CA ASP A 88 5.52 -16.47 6.96
C ASP A 88 3.99 -16.40 6.95
N HIS A 89 3.39 -15.20 7.09
CA HIS A 89 1.96 -15.00 6.91
C HIS A 89 1.54 -15.56 5.54
N PRO A 90 0.49 -16.41 5.48
CA PRO A 90 0.16 -17.14 4.26
C PRO A 90 -0.25 -16.21 3.11
N ASP A 91 -0.71 -15.01 3.45
CA ASP A 91 -1.06 -13.95 2.49
C ASP A 91 0.10 -12.97 2.18
N LEU A 92 1.28 -13.11 2.80
CA LEU A 92 2.47 -12.28 2.53
C LEU A 92 3.64 -13.09 1.96
N SER A 93 3.79 -14.35 2.37
CA SER A 93 4.97 -15.17 2.15
C SER A 93 5.44 -15.29 0.69
N ALA A 94 4.54 -15.26 -0.30
CA ALA A 94 4.90 -15.31 -1.71
C ALA A 94 5.50 -13.97 -2.23
N ASN A 95 5.11 -12.86 -1.61
CA ASN A 95 5.58 -11.51 -1.92
C ASN A 95 6.70 -11.05 -0.99
N TYR A 96 6.90 -11.72 0.14
CA TYR A 96 7.98 -11.43 1.07
C TYR A 96 9.34 -11.42 0.37
N ASP A 97 10.15 -10.44 0.74
CA ASP A 97 11.50 -10.28 0.23
C ASP A 97 12.52 -10.07 1.38
N PRO A 98 13.37 -11.07 1.66
CA PRO A 98 14.41 -10.93 2.67
C PRO A 98 15.48 -9.89 2.29
N ARG A 99 15.58 -9.53 0.99
CA ARG A 99 16.49 -8.46 0.58
C ARG A 99 15.97 -7.07 0.94
N ALA A 100 14.67 -6.93 1.15
CA ALA A 100 14.02 -5.71 1.60
C ALA A 100 13.75 -5.72 3.12
N SER A 101 14.34 -6.66 3.87
CA SER A 101 14.06 -6.85 5.30
C SER A 101 15.30 -6.87 6.18
N TYR A 102 15.15 -6.42 7.42
CA TYR A 102 16.17 -6.49 8.47
C TYR A 102 15.56 -6.24 9.86
N ASP A 103 16.19 -6.71 10.93
CA ASP A 103 15.82 -6.39 12.30
C ASP A 103 16.95 -5.58 12.95
N PHE A 104 16.73 -4.29 13.18
CA PHE A 104 17.68 -3.41 13.87
C PHE A 104 17.52 -3.45 15.40
N ASN A 105 16.40 -3.96 15.92
CA ASN A 105 16.23 -4.17 17.36
C ASN A 105 17.07 -5.35 17.86
N SER A 106 17.15 -6.44 17.07
CA SER A 106 17.92 -7.65 17.40
C SER A 106 19.25 -7.74 16.65
N ASN A 107 19.46 -6.88 15.65
CA ASN A 107 20.62 -6.84 14.76
C ASN A 107 20.84 -8.15 13.97
N ASP A 108 19.80 -8.61 13.28
CA ASP A 108 19.83 -9.81 12.45
C ASP A 108 18.90 -9.65 11.22
N PRO A 109 18.95 -10.54 10.21
CA PRO A 109 18.20 -10.33 8.97
C PRO A 109 16.71 -10.72 9.05
N ASP A 110 16.20 -11.26 10.16
CA ASP A 110 14.83 -11.74 10.30
C ASP A 110 13.91 -10.71 10.96
N PRO A 111 13.00 -10.04 10.22
CA PRO A 111 12.12 -9.01 10.77
C PRO A 111 10.91 -9.59 11.52
N LEU A 112 10.93 -10.87 11.91
CA LEU A 112 9.78 -11.53 12.51
C LEU A 112 9.34 -10.77 13.79
N PRO A 113 8.06 -10.40 13.92
CA PRO A 113 7.59 -9.68 15.09
C PRO A 113 7.69 -10.55 16.34
N ARG A 114 8.01 -9.93 17.47
CA ARG A 114 7.93 -10.61 18.76
C ARG A 114 6.46 -10.78 19.17
N TYR A 115 6.01 -12.01 19.28
CA TYR A 115 4.67 -12.33 19.75
C TYR A 115 4.53 -12.14 21.26
N ASN A 116 3.41 -11.54 21.68
CA ASN A 116 3.02 -11.46 23.09
C ASN A 116 1.48 -11.55 23.22
N ILE A 117 0.95 -11.61 24.44
CA ILE A 117 -0.49 -11.79 24.67
C ILE A 117 -1.36 -10.60 24.22
N TRP A 118 -0.74 -9.43 24.00
CA TRP A 118 -1.41 -8.18 23.62
C TRP A 118 -1.36 -7.91 22.12
N ASP A 119 -0.57 -8.70 21.40
CA ASP A 119 -0.27 -8.54 19.98
C ASP A 119 0.11 -7.09 19.66
N GLU A 120 1.04 -6.51 20.43
CA GLU A 120 1.52 -5.13 20.27
C GLU A 120 2.25 -4.94 18.94
N ASN A 121 3.09 -5.91 18.56
CA ASN A 121 3.90 -5.87 17.33
C ASN A 121 3.14 -6.37 16.09
N ARG A 122 1.89 -5.96 15.92
CA ARG A 122 1.04 -6.38 14.80
C ARG A 122 1.03 -5.35 13.67
N HIS A 123 1.53 -4.16 13.92
CA HIS A 123 1.29 -2.97 13.11
C HIS A 123 1.95 -3.10 11.73
N GLY A 124 3.23 -3.44 11.66
CA GLY A 124 3.95 -3.60 10.40
C GLY A 124 3.40 -4.74 9.53
N THR A 125 2.90 -5.82 10.13
CA THR A 125 2.23 -6.92 9.41
C THR A 125 0.90 -6.47 8.79
N ARG A 126 0.14 -5.59 9.46
CA ARG A 126 -1.09 -5.01 8.92
C ARG A 126 -0.78 -4.08 7.74
N CYS A 127 0.19 -3.18 7.91
CA CYS A 127 0.62 -2.27 6.85
C CYS A 127 1.16 -3.02 5.61
N ALA A 128 1.92 -4.10 5.81
CA ALA A 128 2.44 -4.92 4.71
C ALA A 128 1.32 -5.56 3.86
N GLY A 129 0.23 -6.00 4.49
CA GLY A 129 -0.91 -6.58 3.79
C GLY A 129 -1.66 -5.57 2.92
N GLU A 130 -1.79 -4.32 3.36
CA GLU A 130 -2.43 -3.26 2.58
C GLU A 130 -1.69 -3.00 1.26
N VAL A 131 -0.36 -3.10 1.31
CA VAL A 131 0.51 -2.93 0.14
C VAL A 131 0.48 -4.17 -0.74
N ALA A 132 0.80 -5.35 -0.20
CA ALA A 132 1.22 -6.50 -1.00
C ALA A 132 0.67 -7.85 -0.53
N ALA A 133 -0.48 -7.89 0.17
CA ALA A 133 -1.22 -9.14 0.35
C ALA A 133 -1.49 -9.82 -1.01
N VAL A 134 -1.31 -11.14 -1.07
CA VAL A 134 -1.31 -11.92 -2.31
C VAL A 134 -2.73 -12.09 -2.82
N ALA A 135 -3.01 -11.57 -4.01
CA ALA A 135 -4.32 -11.75 -4.63
C ALA A 135 -4.55 -13.18 -5.17
N ASN A 136 -5.81 -13.62 -5.16
CA ASN A 136 -6.32 -14.87 -5.69
C ASN A 136 -5.75 -16.15 -5.04
N ASN A 137 -5.38 -16.07 -3.76
CA ASN A 137 -4.92 -17.22 -2.97
C ASN A 137 -6.01 -17.78 -2.03
N ARG A 138 -7.18 -17.13 -1.96
CA ARG A 138 -8.32 -17.46 -1.08
C ARG A 138 -8.07 -17.19 0.41
N ILE A 139 -7.17 -16.28 0.73
CA ILE A 139 -6.81 -15.88 2.09
C ILE A 139 -7.06 -14.39 2.21
N CYS A 140 -7.59 -13.94 3.37
CA CYS A 140 -7.89 -12.53 3.64
C CYS A 140 -8.46 -11.78 2.42
N GLY A 141 -7.77 -10.72 1.97
CA GLY A 141 -8.12 -9.86 0.85
C GLY A 141 -7.01 -9.81 -0.19
N ALA A 142 -6.73 -8.62 -0.73
CA ALA A 142 -5.59 -8.39 -1.61
C ALA A 142 -4.88 -7.08 -1.22
N GLY A 143 -3.58 -6.97 -1.50
CA GLY A 143 -2.85 -5.71 -1.42
C GLY A 143 -3.08 -4.85 -2.65
N ILE A 144 -2.94 -3.53 -2.54
CA ILE A 144 -3.05 -2.61 -3.69
C ILE A 144 -2.05 -2.99 -4.79
N ALA A 145 -0.84 -3.35 -4.40
CA ALA A 145 0.26 -3.78 -5.25
C ALA A 145 0.56 -5.27 -5.00
N TYR A 146 -0.45 -6.13 -5.21
CA TYR A 146 -0.41 -7.56 -4.88
C TYR A 146 0.66 -8.40 -5.60
N ASN A 147 1.42 -7.85 -6.56
CA ASN A 147 2.58 -8.49 -7.20
C ASN A 147 3.91 -7.79 -6.88
N ALA A 148 3.90 -6.75 -6.05
CA ALA A 148 5.12 -6.13 -5.55
C ALA A 148 5.84 -7.06 -4.56
N LYS A 149 7.14 -6.81 -4.39
CA LYS A 149 7.92 -7.40 -3.31
C LYS A 149 7.82 -6.53 -2.06
N ILE A 150 7.62 -7.17 -0.91
CA ILE A 150 7.44 -6.51 0.37
C ILE A 150 8.43 -7.04 1.40
N GLY A 151 9.16 -6.13 2.04
CA GLY A 151 10.00 -6.43 3.18
C GLY A 151 9.54 -5.66 4.42
N GLY A 152 10.15 -6.00 5.55
CA GLY A 152 9.93 -5.34 6.82
C GLY A 152 11.24 -5.02 7.50
N VAL A 153 11.34 -3.81 8.02
CA VAL A 153 12.42 -3.41 8.93
C VAL A 153 11.84 -3.32 10.33
N ARG A 154 12.23 -4.26 11.19
CA ARG A 154 11.88 -4.23 12.61
C ARG A 154 12.80 -3.24 13.32
N MET A 155 12.24 -2.11 13.70
CA MET A 155 12.97 -1.04 14.39
C MET A 155 12.18 -0.44 15.57
N LEU A 156 10.85 -0.61 15.63
CA LEU A 156 10.00 -0.04 16.69
C LEU A 156 9.86 -0.89 17.98
N ASP A 157 10.28 -2.15 17.98
CA ASP A 157 10.14 -3.04 19.17
C ASP A 157 11.39 -3.00 20.07
N GLY A 158 11.83 -1.78 20.41
CA GLY A 158 13.01 -1.53 21.22
C GLY A 158 13.37 -0.03 21.30
N PRO A 159 14.49 0.33 21.94
CA PRO A 159 14.92 1.73 22.03
C PRO A 159 15.17 2.32 20.63
N ILE A 160 14.53 3.46 20.35
CA ILE A 160 14.71 4.22 19.11
C ILE A 160 15.76 5.29 19.35
N THR A 161 16.75 5.32 18.47
CA THR A 161 17.84 6.30 18.49
C THR A 161 18.06 6.80 17.06
N ASP A 162 18.65 7.98 16.92
CA ASP A 162 18.98 8.58 15.61
C ASP A 162 19.74 7.61 14.68
N ILE A 163 20.63 6.77 15.23
CA ILE A 163 21.33 5.76 14.42
C ILE A 163 20.41 4.64 13.93
N VAL A 164 19.46 4.18 14.75
CA VAL A 164 18.48 3.13 14.35
C VAL A 164 17.55 3.66 13.26
N GLU A 165 17.08 4.90 13.40
CA GLU A 165 16.29 5.59 12.37
C GLU A 165 17.09 5.74 11.08
N ALA A 166 18.31 6.28 11.16
CA ALA A 166 19.18 6.47 10.01
C ALA A 166 19.50 5.16 9.28
N GLN A 167 19.79 4.09 10.01
CA GLN A 167 20.05 2.77 9.44
C GLN A 167 18.82 2.19 8.76
N SER A 168 17.64 2.37 9.37
CA SER A 168 16.36 1.92 8.80
C SER A 168 16.02 2.67 7.50
N LEU A 169 16.17 4.00 7.50
CA LEU A 169 15.93 4.87 6.35
C LEU A 169 16.93 4.66 5.20
N SER A 170 18.17 4.28 5.52
CA SER A 170 19.24 4.03 4.55
C SER A 170 19.45 2.54 4.25
N PHE A 171 18.51 1.68 4.64
CA PHE A 171 18.62 0.25 4.40
C PHE A 171 18.46 -0.07 2.91
N ARG A 172 19.55 -0.44 2.24
CA ARG A 172 19.59 -0.90 0.83
C ARG A 172 18.82 -0.01 -0.18
N PRO A 173 19.14 1.30 -0.27
CA PRO A 173 18.43 2.26 -1.12
C PRO A 173 18.59 2.05 -2.62
N GLN A 174 19.51 1.18 -3.05
CA GLN A 174 19.65 0.77 -4.45
C GLN A 174 18.72 -0.38 -4.84
N TYR A 175 18.11 -1.03 -3.85
CA TYR A 175 17.24 -2.19 -4.06
C TYR A 175 15.79 -1.90 -3.69
N ILE A 176 15.58 -1.26 -2.53
CA ILE A 176 14.27 -0.86 -2.05
C ILE A 176 13.88 0.45 -2.76
N HIS A 177 12.68 0.47 -3.34
CA HIS A 177 12.20 1.63 -4.07
C HIS A 177 11.43 2.59 -3.17
N ILE A 178 10.59 2.04 -2.30
CA ILE A 178 9.65 2.79 -1.46
C ILE A 178 9.78 2.31 -0.01
N TYR A 179 9.86 3.25 0.90
CA TYR A 179 9.84 3.05 2.34
C TYR A 179 8.53 3.62 2.88
N SER A 180 7.75 2.82 3.59
CA SER A 180 6.53 3.30 4.26
C SER A 180 6.75 3.30 5.76
N ALA A 181 6.43 4.42 6.40
CA ALA A 181 6.55 4.60 7.83
C ALA A 181 5.37 5.42 8.37
N SER A 182 5.08 5.23 9.65
CA SER A 182 4.01 5.94 10.36
C SER A 182 4.36 6.23 11.81
N TRP A 183 5.65 6.40 12.07
CA TRP A 183 6.20 6.79 13.36
C TRP A 183 6.73 8.22 13.29
N GLY A 184 6.89 8.85 14.44
CA GLY A 184 7.31 10.22 14.61
C GLY A 184 7.37 10.56 16.10
N PRO A 185 7.38 11.86 16.45
CA PRO A 185 7.23 12.32 17.83
C PRO A 185 5.91 11.87 18.45
N GLU A 186 5.73 12.09 19.75
CA GLU A 186 4.47 11.79 20.42
C GLU A 186 3.37 12.76 19.94
N ASP A 187 2.24 12.21 19.48
CA ASP A 187 1.08 12.94 18.96
C ASP A 187 0.22 13.58 20.09
N ASP A 188 0.86 14.30 21.02
CA ASP A 188 0.25 14.81 22.25
C ASP A 188 -0.19 16.29 22.18
N GLY A 189 -0.01 16.93 21.02
CA GLY A 189 -0.34 18.34 20.79
C GLY A 189 0.62 19.33 21.45
N LYS A 190 1.77 18.87 21.95
CA LYS A 190 2.74 19.69 22.70
C LYS A 190 4.18 19.45 22.27
N THR A 191 4.46 18.32 21.63
CA THR A 191 5.79 17.94 21.20
C THR A 191 6.16 18.64 19.89
N VAL A 192 7.40 19.12 19.81
CA VAL A 192 8.01 19.61 18.57
C VAL A 192 9.35 18.93 18.46
N ASP A 193 9.46 18.00 17.53
CA ASP A 193 10.66 17.19 17.34
C ASP A 193 10.74 16.69 15.89
N GLY A 194 11.84 16.05 15.52
CA GLY A 194 12.05 15.58 14.16
C GLY A 194 13.30 14.70 14.02
N PRO A 195 13.73 14.43 12.78
CA PRO A 195 14.89 13.59 12.54
C PRO A 195 16.14 14.19 13.17
N GLY A 196 16.90 13.34 13.87
CA GLY A 196 18.26 13.65 14.28
C GLY A 196 19.20 13.85 13.08
N ILE A 197 20.47 14.16 13.35
CA ILE A 197 21.44 14.51 12.31
C ILE A 197 21.67 13.33 11.36
N LEU A 198 21.71 12.10 11.89
CA LEU A 198 21.94 10.91 11.07
C LEU A 198 20.70 10.56 10.25
N ALA A 199 19.50 10.64 10.83
CA ALA A 199 18.25 10.38 10.14
C ALA A 199 18.00 11.39 9.01
N LEU A 200 18.28 12.69 9.26
CA LEU A 200 18.18 13.74 8.24
C LEU A 200 19.17 13.50 7.09
N GLU A 201 20.41 13.11 7.41
CA GLU A 201 21.41 12.74 6.41
C GLU A 201 20.99 11.49 5.62
N ALA A 202 20.33 10.52 6.26
CA ALA A 202 19.78 9.33 5.59
C ALA A 202 18.67 9.71 4.59
N PHE A 203 17.77 10.63 4.95
CA PHE A 203 16.77 11.16 4.00
C PHE A 203 17.42 11.86 2.80
N TYR A 204 18.40 12.74 3.06
CA TYR A 204 19.12 13.44 1.99
C TYR A 204 19.83 12.46 1.05
N LYS A 205 20.61 11.51 1.60
CA LYS A 205 21.30 10.50 0.80
C LYS A 205 20.34 9.56 0.07
N GLY A 206 19.23 9.19 0.70
CA GLY A 206 18.18 8.36 0.09
C GLY A 206 17.58 9.03 -1.13
N THR A 207 17.15 10.30 -1.00
CA THR A 207 16.56 11.05 -2.11
C THR A 207 17.57 11.49 -3.18
N ALA A 208 18.84 11.70 -2.82
CA ALA A 208 19.89 12.06 -3.76
C ALA A 208 20.45 10.86 -4.55
N ASN A 209 20.67 9.72 -3.87
CA ASN A 209 21.44 8.61 -4.44
C ASN A 209 20.65 7.31 -4.59
N GLY A 210 19.53 7.14 -3.85
CA GLY A 210 18.70 5.94 -3.91
C GLY A 210 18.16 5.66 -5.31
N ARG A 211 17.82 4.40 -5.61
CA ARG A 211 17.31 3.95 -6.91
C ARG A 211 18.16 4.44 -8.09
N GLY A 212 19.49 4.30 -8.00
CA GLY A 212 20.42 4.73 -9.04
C GLY A 212 20.43 6.24 -9.29
N GLY A 213 20.13 7.05 -8.26
CA GLY A 213 20.05 8.52 -8.35
C GLY A 213 18.65 9.07 -8.68
N LEU A 214 17.64 8.22 -8.85
CA LEU A 214 16.23 8.66 -8.97
C LEU A 214 15.65 9.13 -7.62
N GLY A 215 16.24 8.66 -6.53
CA GLY A 215 15.86 8.94 -5.15
C GLY A 215 14.86 7.93 -4.59
N SER A 216 15.15 7.47 -3.37
CA SER A 216 14.22 6.70 -2.54
C SER A 216 12.91 7.46 -2.34
N LEU A 217 11.80 6.73 -2.34
CA LEU A 217 10.47 7.28 -2.05
C LEU A 217 10.11 7.00 -0.59
N PHE A 218 10.03 8.02 0.24
CA PHE A 218 9.60 7.90 1.64
C PHE A 218 8.14 8.32 1.76
N VAL A 219 7.26 7.40 2.15
CA VAL A 219 5.82 7.65 2.34
C VAL A 219 5.55 7.66 3.84
N TRP A 220 4.89 8.71 4.33
CA TRP A 220 4.75 8.96 5.76
C TRP A 220 3.31 9.22 6.16
N ALA A 221 2.86 8.65 7.27
CA ALA A 221 1.58 9.02 7.88
C ALA A 221 1.68 10.42 8.51
N SER A 222 0.60 11.19 8.45
CA SER A 222 0.61 12.57 8.95
C SER A 222 0.42 12.72 10.47
N GLY A 223 0.25 11.63 11.24
CA GLY A 223 0.03 11.69 12.70
C GLY A 223 -1.42 11.42 13.13
N ASN A 224 -1.65 11.11 14.40
CA ASN A 224 -2.93 10.73 15.01
C ASN A 224 -3.37 11.63 16.19
N GLY A 225 -2.76 12.80 16.36
CA GLY A 225 -2.96 13.74 17.46
C GLY A 225 -4.16 14.66 17.37
N GLY A 226 -5.11 14.39 16.46
CA GLY A 226 -6.28 15.26 16.22
C GLY A 226 -7.11 15.59 17.48
N LEU A 227 -7.31 14.64 18.40
CA LEU A 227 -8.00 14.88 19.68
C LEU A 227 -7.21 15.75 20.64
N HIS A 228 -5.89 15.81 20.47
CA HIS A 228 -4.98 16.63 21.24
C HIS A 228 -4.75 18.02 20.62
N SER A 229 -5.45 18.32 19.51
CA SER A 229 -5.27 19.54 18.72
C SER A 229 -3.84 19.69 18.19
N ASP A 230 -3.20 18.57 17.85
CA ASP A 230 -1.85 18.55 17.30
C ASP A 230 -1.80 19.12 15.87
N ASN A 231 -0.59 19.49 15.45
CA ASN A 231 -0.32 20.01 14.12
C ASN A 231 0.93 19.34 13.55
N CYS A 232 0.75 18.58 12.48
CA CYS A 232 1.82 17.84 11.85
C CYS A 232 2.98 18.68 11.25
N ASN A 233 2.93 20.02 11.26
CA ASN A 233 4.15 20.82 11.01
C ASN A 233 5.17 20.73 12.17
N CYS A 234 4.71 20.34 13.38
CA CYS A 234 5.54 20.13 14.57
C CYS A 234 6.28 18.79 14.56
N ASP A 235 5.87 17.86 13.69
CA ASP A 235 6.60 16.62 13.39
C ASP A 235 7.55 16.86 12.19
N GLY A 236 8.85 16.87 12.46
CA GLY A 236 9.88 17.05 11.45
C GLY A 236 10.02 15.92 10.43
N TYR A 237 9.45 14.73 10.68
CA TYR A 237 9.43 13.63 9.72
C TYR A 237 8.38 13.87 8.64
N THR A 238 7.14 14.11 9.03
CA THR A 238 6.03 14.40 8.11
C THR A 238 6.14 15.80 7.47
N ASN A 239 6.78 16.77 8.15
CA ASN A 239 7.05 18.10 7.61
C ASN A 239 8.29 18.17 6.68
N SER A 240 9.02 17.07 6.53
CA SER A 240 10.19 17.01 5.66
C SER A 240 9.81 17.07 4.18
N ILE A 241 10.57 17.80 3.37
CA ILE A 241 10.39 17.78 1.90
C ILE A 241 10.73 16.42 1.28
N TYR A 242 11.50 15.59 1.99
CA TYR A 242 11.93 14.28 1.50
C TYR A 242 10.86 13.20 1.68
N THR A 243 9.84 13.47 2.50
CA THR A 243 8.73 12.56 2.73
C THR A 243 7.51 12.97 1.90
N LEU A 244 6.72 11.98 1.51
CA LEU A 244 5.41 12.14 0.92
C LEU A 244 4.40 11.88 2.03
N SER A 245 3.99 12.96 2.70
CA SER A 245 3.06 12.92 3.83
C SER A 245 1.61 12.66 3.38
N VAL A 246 0.95 11.73 4.08
CA VAL A 246 -0.37 11.17 3.75
C VAL A 246 -1.29 11.29 4.96
N GLY A 247 -2.38 12.04 4.80
CA GLY A 247 -3.49 12.12 5.75
C GLY A 247 -4.57 11.07 5.52
N SER A 248 -5.64 11.12 6.32
CA SER A 248 -6.77 10.19 6.23
C SER A 248 -8.08 10.87 5.88
N ALA A 249 -8.94 10.13 5.16
CA ALA A 249 -10.35 10.40 5.02
C ALA A 249 -11.17 9.20 5.52
N THR A 250 -12.34 9.45 6.12
CA THR A 250 -13.27 8.38 6.48
C THR A 250 -14.01 7.83 5.27
N GLU A 251 -14.75 6.75 5.45
CA GLU A 251 -15.65 6.17 4.44
C GLU A 251 -16.62 7.21 3.84
N SER A 252 -17.17 8.10 4.68
CA SER A 252 -18.06 9.18 4.23
C SER A 252 -17.34 10.42 3.68
N GLY A 253 -16.02 10.34 3.49
CA GLY A 253 -15.19 11.42 2.96
C GLY A 253 -14.97 12.57 3.95
N LYS A 254 -15.12 12.33 5.25
CA LYS A 254 -14.89 13.35 6.29
C LYS A 254 -13.47 13.27 6.83
N VAL A 255 -13.03 14.34 7.50
CA VAL A 255 -11.80 14.33 8.30
C VAL A 255 -12.02 13.46 9.56
N PRO A 256 -11.24 12.38 9.76
CA PRO A 256 -11.35 11.54 10.95
C PRO A 256 -10.89 12.27 12.22
N TRP A 257 -11.40 11.84 13.37
CA TRP A 257 -11.16 12.47 14.68
C TRP A 257 -9.69 12.50 15.11
N TYR A 258 -8.86 11.59 14.60
CA TYR A 258 -7.44 11.50 14.91
C TYR A 258 -6.57 12.29 13.92
N SER A 259 -7.10 12.72 12.76
CA SER A 259 -6.27 13.33 11.72
C SER A 259 -5.68 14.65 12.19
N GLU A 260 -4.41 14.87 11.88
CA GLU A 260 -3.74 16.15 12.07
C GLU A 260 -3.76 16.97 10.78
N ALA A 261 -3.97 18.28 10.91
CA ALA A 261 -3.98 19.20 9.78
C ALA A 261 -2.69 20.01 9.77
N CYS A 262 -2.00 20.07 8.64
CA CYS A 262 -0.80 20.89 8.47
C CYS A 262 -0.50 21.21 7.00
N ALA A 263 0.56 21.98 6.77
CA ALA A 263 0.92 22.49 5.45
C ALA A 263 1.91 21.63 4.66
N SER A 264 2.34 20.52 5.27
CA SER A 264 3.23 19.56 4.64
C SER A 264 2.47 18.40 3.98
N THR A 265 1.25 18.09 4.41
CA THR A 265 0.46 16.98 3.87
C THR A 265 0.17 17.16 2.37
N LEU A 266 0.58 16.16 1.57
CA LEU A 266 0.48 16.22 0.11
C LEU A 266 -0.79 15.57 -0.44
N THR A 267 -1.32 14.57 0.25
CA THR A 267 -2.50 13.82 -0.18
C THR A 267 -3.17 13.15 1.02
N ALA A 268 -4.39 12.65 0.83
CA ALA A 268 -5.03 11.74 1.78
C ALA A 268 -5.41 10.42 1.10
N THR A 269 -5.56 9.34 1.87
CA THR A 269 -6.25 8.12 1.43
C THR A 269 -7.30 7.72 2.46
N TYR A 270 -8.06 6.67 2.20
CA TYR A 270 -9.01 6.17 3.17
C TYR A 270 -8.33 5.56 4.40
N SER A 271 -9.05 5.60 5.52
CA SER A 271 -8.77 4.84 6.73
C SER A 271 -10.08 4.66 7.52
N SER A 272 -9.99 4.48 8.83
CA SER A 272 -11.11 4.39 9.75
C SER A 272 -11.79 5.74 10.00
N GLY A 273 -12.98 5.69 10.59
CA GLY A 273 -13.70 6.87 11.05
C GLY A 273 -14.43 6.62 12.36
N VAL A 274 -15.69 7.06 12.45
CA VAL A 274 -16.53 6.76 13.62
C VAL A 274 -16.90 5.27 13.66
N LYS A 275 -17.36 4.76 14.80
CA LYS A 275 -17.66 3.32 14.99
C LYS A 275 -18.63 2.71 13.96
N SER A 276 -19.46 3.51 13.32
CA SER A 276 -20.41 3.05 12.29
C SER A 276 -19.80 2.94 10.89
N GLU A 277 -18.63 3.53 10.66
CA GLU A 277 -17.92 3.48 9.38
C GLU A 277 -17.00 2.26 9.33
N ARG A 278 -16.82 1.72 8.14
CA ARG A 278 -15.91 0.60 7.89
C ARG A 278 -14.46 1.03 8.09
N GLN A 279 -13.64 0.07 8.50
CA GLN A 279 -12.22 0.26 8.77
C GLN A 279 -11.39 -0.45 7.69
N ILE A 280 -10.06 -0.47 7.85
CA ILE A 280 -9.18 -1.08 6.88
C ILE A 280 -9.07 -2.60 7.10
N VAL A 281 -9.18 -3.32 6.00
CA VAL A 281 -9.14 -4.78 5.93
C VAL A 281 -7.79 -5.23 5.39
N THR A 282 -7.06 -6.05 6.14
CA THR A 282 -5.68 -6.46 5.82
C THR A 282 -5.28 -7.74 6.57
N THR A 283 -4.04 -8.20 6.39
CA THR A 283 -3.39 -9.26 7.17
C THR A 283 -3.17 -8.83 8.61
N ASP A 284 -3.05 -9.78 9.54
CA ASP A 284 -2.84 -9.52 10.95
C ASP A 284 -1.92 -10.56 11.57
N LEU A 285 -1.30 -10.19 12.69
CA LEU A 285 -0.40 -11.07 13.41
C LEU A 285 -1.09 -12.40 13.78
N ARG A 286 -0.29 -13.47 13.81
CA ARG A 286 -0.67 -14.87 14.03
C ARG A 286 -1.41 -15.48 12.84
N HIS A 287 -1.00 -15.11 11.63
CA HIS A 287 -1.57 -15.62 10.37
C HIS A 287 -3.07 -15.34 10.24
N ARG A 288 -3.54 -14.22 10.81
CA ARG A 288 -4.97 -13.84 10.83
C ARG A 288 -5.26 -12.74 9.81
N CYS A 289 -6.53 -12.44 9.66
CA CYS A 289 -6.98 -11.28 8.93
C CYS A 289 -7.68 -10.32 9.90
N THR A 290 -7.57 -9.02 9.67
CA THR A 290 -8.28 -7.99 10.44
C THR A 290 -9.13 -7.13 9.52
N ASP A 291 -10.31 -6.71 9.98
CA ASP A 291 -11.13 -5.67 9.38
C ASP A 291 -11.24 -4.44 10.30
N THR A 292 -10.27 -4.30 11.22
CA THR A 292 -10.23 -3.27 12.26
C THR A 292 -8.89 -2.53 12.33
N HIS A 293 -8.18 -2.38 11.22
CA HIS A 293 -7.01 -1.50 11.15
C HIS A 293 -7.44 -0.03 10.94
N THR A 294 -6.77 0.89 11.63
CA THR A 294 -7.23 2.27 11.87
C THR A 294 -6.08 3.25 11.92
N GLY A 295 -6.36 4.55 11.86
CA GLY A 295 -5.37 5.63 12.00
C GLY A 295 -4.76 6.08 10.68
N THR A 296 -4.01 7.18 10.70
CA THR A 296 -3.23 7.65 9.53
C THR A 296 -2.16 6.65 9.12
N SER A 297 -1.76 5.78 10.06
CA SER A 297 -0.84 4.67 9.81
C SER A 297 -1.38 3.61 8.85
N ALA A 298 -2.70 3.50 8.66
CA ALA A 298 -3.31 2.70 7.60
C ALA A 298 -3.45 3.48 6.27
N SER A 299 -3.34 4.81 6.29
CA SER A 299 -3.40 5.60 5.04
C SER A 299 -2.09 5.57 4.26
N ALA A 300 -0.95 5.70 4.96
CA ALA A 300 0.36 5.71 4.31
C ALA A 300 0.68 4.42 3.50
N PRO A 301 0.40 3.20 4.00
CA PRO A 301 0.59 1.97 3.23
C PRO A 301 -0.29 1.90 1.97
N LEU A 302 -1.54 2.36 2.04
CA LEU A 302 -2.39 2.43 0.84
C LEU A 302 -1.76 3.34 -0.22
N ALA A 303 -1.30 4.53 0.17
CA ALA A 303 -0.59 5.43 -0.73
C ALA A 303 0.70 4.80 -1.28
N ALA A 304 1.48 4.09 -0.45
CA ALA A 304 2.69 3.39 -0.88
C ALA A 304 2.38 2.31 -1.93
N GLY A 305 1.29 1.56 -1.77
CA GLY A 305 0.81 0.61 -2.78
C GLY A 305 0.43 1.29 -4.09
N MET A 306 -0.26 2.43 -4.04
CA MET A 306 -0.62 3.19 -5.25
C MET A 306 0.60 3.77 -5.97
N ILE A 307 1.58 4.24 -5.20
CA ILE A 307 2.88 4.70 -5.70
C ILE A 307 3.64 3.56 -6.37
N ALA A 308 3.54 2.33 -5.86
CA ALA A 308 4.11 1.15 -6.51
C ALA A 308 3.47 0.86 -7.87
N LEU A 309 2.14 1.01 -7.99
CA LEU A 309 1.46 0.89 -9.29
C LEU A 309 1.96 1.96 -10.29
N ALA A 310 2.12 3.21 -9.83
CA ALA A 310 2.66 4.28 -10.66
C ALA A 310 4.13 4.04 -11.06
N LEU A 311 4.92 3.44 -10.17
CA LEU A 311 6.33 3.13 -10.44
C LEU A 311 6.50 1.95 -11.40
N GLU A 312 5.62 0.95 -11.36
CA GLU A 312 5.57 -0.08 -12.40
C GLU A 312 5.24 0.53 -13.77
N ALA A 313 4.30 1.48 -13.81
CA ALA A 313 3.93 2.18 -15.04
C ALA A 313 5.06 3.04 -15.60
N ASN A 314 5.88 3.66 -14.73
CA ASN A 314 7.07 4.40 -15.14
C ASN A 314 8.19 4.29 -14.09
N PRO A 315 9.13 3.34 -14.27
CA PRO A 315 10.23 3.13 -13.34
C PRO A 315 11.23 4.30 -13.25
N ALA A 316 11.21 5.21 -14.23
CA ALA A 316 12.12 6.36 -14.31
C ALA A 316 11.66 7.57 -13.48
N LEU A 317 10.50 7.51 -12.81
CA LEU A 317 10.02 8.58 -11.95
C LEU A 317 11.01 8.82 -10.80
N THR A 318 11.48 10.07 -10.68
CA THR A 318 12.25 10.53 -9.53
C THR A 318 11.36 10.72 -8.31
N TRP A 319 11.96 10.87 -7.13
CA TRP A 319 11.22 11.15 -5.89
C TRP A 319 10.35 12.42 -6.00
N ARG A 320 10.84 13.45 -6.70
CA ARG A 320 10.08 14.69 -6.96
C ARG A 320 9.00 14.50 -8.01
N ASP A 321 9.26 13.72 -9.06
CA ASP A 321 8.23 13.43 -10.07
C ASP A 321 7.02 12.73 -9.43
N MET A 322 7.27 11.85 -8.45
CA MET A 322 6.20 11.17 -7.71
C MET A 322 5.37 12.17 -6.89
N GLN A 323 6.00 13.08 -6.13
CA GLN A 323 5.27 14.14 -5.43
C GLN A 323 4.45 15.02 -6.40
N HIS A 324 5.03 15.37 -7.56
CA HIS A 324 4.32 16.11 -8.60
C HIS A 324 3.13 15.33 -9.18
N LEU A 325 3.27 14.02 -9.36
CA LEU A 325 2.21 13.14 -9.84
C LEU A 325 1.07 13.10 -8.83
N VAL A 326 1.37 12.92 -7.53
CA VAL A 326 0.39 12.94 -6.45
C VAL A 326 -0.40 14.25 -6.43
N VAL A 327 0.27 15.40 -6.38
CA VAL A 327 -0.39 16.72 -6.42
C VAL A 327 -1.29 16.92 -7.66
N ARG A 328 -0.94 16.26 -8.77
CA ARG A 328 -1.70 16.34 -10.03
C ARG A 328 -2.86 15.36 -10.11
N ALA A 329 -2.71 14.17 -9.54
CA ALA A 329 -3.62 13.04 -9.64
C ALA A 329 -4.70 13.03 -8.54
N SER A 330 -4.43 13.60 -7.38
CA SER A 330 -5.37 13.60 -6.26
C SER A 330 -6.66 14.38 -6.60
N ARG A 331 -7.81 13.86 -6.15
CA ARG A 331 -9.16 14.42 -6.40
C ARG A 331 -9.87 14.92 -5.14
N PRO A 332 -10.38 16.17 -5.11
CA PRO A 332 -11.04 16.73 -3.93
C PRO A 332 -12.55 16.51 -3.90
N ALA A 333 -13.13 16.00 -5.01
CA ALA A 333 -14.56 16.16 -5.32
C ALA A 333 -15.55 15.52 -4.33
N HIS A 334 -15.08 14.69 -3.39
CA HIS A 334 -15.92 13.95 -2.44
C HIS A 334 -15.41 14.02 -1.00
N LEU A 335 -14.38 14.84 -0.77
CA LEU A 335 -13.84 15.09 0.56
C LEU A 335 -14.47 16.35 1.16
N GLN A 336 -14.91 16.23 2.40
CA GLN A 336 -15.57 17.27 3.17
C GLN A 336 -14.55 17.87 4.15
N ALA A 337 -14.15 19.11 3.87
CA ALA A 337 -13.34 19.93 4.75
C ALA A 337 -13.91 21.36 4.74
N GLU A 338 -13.93 22.02 5.89
CA GLU A 338 -14.48 23.38 6.02
C GLU A 338 -13.55 24.45 5.44
N ASP A 339 -12.28 24.12 5.22
CA ASP A 339 -11.24 25.06 4.87
C ASP A 339 -10.69 24.86 3.45
N TRP A 340 -11.44 24.27 2.52
CA TRP A 340 -11.01 24.23 1.12
C TRP A 340 -10.73 25.62 0.53
N ALA A 341 -9.50 25.85 0.07
CA ALA A 341 -9.07 27.03 -0.68
C ALA A 341 -8.49 26.67 -2.05
N LEU A 342 -8.64 27.58 -3.01
CA LEU A 342 -7.97 27.51 -4.31
C LEU A 342 -6.61 28.18 -4.22
N ASN A 343 -5.55 27.47 -4.60
CA ASN A 343 -4.22 28.05 -4.69
C ASN A 343 -4.02 28.82 -6.02
N GLY A 344 -2.88 29.51 -6.16
CA GLY A 344 -2.56 30.31 -7.35
C GLY A 344 -2.44 29.54 -8.67
N ALA A 345 -2.46 28.21 -8.64
CA ALA A 345 -2.48 27.35 -9.83
C ALA A 345 -3.88 26.75 -10.11
N GLY A 346 -4.92 27.22 -9.42
CA GLY A 346 -6.30 26.76 -9.60
C GLY A 346 -6.60 25.38 -9.03
N ARG A 347 -5.77 24.87 -8.10
CA ARG A 347 -6.00 23.58 -7.41
C ARG A 347 -6.60 23.82 -6.02
N LYS A 348 -7.55 22.98 -5.63
CA LYS A 348 -8.12 22.98 -4.27
C LYS A 348 -7.15 22.31 -3.28
N GLY A 349 -6.93 22.93 -2.13
CA GLY A 349 -6.18 22.44 -0.96
C GLY A 349 -6.81 22.98 0.33
N GLU A 350 -6.41 22.52 1.50
CA GLU A 350 -6.94 23.02 2.80
C GLU A 350 -6.25 24.34 3.22
N ALA A 351 -7.00 25.33 3.71
CA ALA A 351 -6.57 26.72 3.90
C ALA A 351 -5.83 26.96 5.22
N ARG A 352 -6.10 26.16 6.27
CA ARG A 352 -5.30 26.21 7.51
C ARG A 352 -3.89 25.66 7.32
N SER A 353 -3.58 25.16 6.12
CA SER A 353 -2.23 25.14 5.58
C SER A 353 -1.77 26.52 5.11
N HIS A 354 -1.60 27.46 6.04
CA HIS A 354 -1.18 28.81 5.66
C HIS A 354 0.24 28.79 5.06
N HIS A 355 0.32 29.19 3.77
CA HIS A 355 1.51 29.46 2.94
C HIS A 355 2.16 28.30 2.16
N SER A 356 1.51 27.15 2.00
CA SER A 356 2.08 26.09 1.16
C SER A 356 1.00 25.18 0.53
N ARG A 357 1.37 24.49 -0.55
CA ARG A 357 0.52 23.80 -1.54
C ARG A 357 0.00 22.46 -1.04
N SER A 358 -0.72 22.45 0.06
CA SER A 358 -1.06 21.23 0.80
C SER A 358 -2.47 20.77 0.44
N ALA A 359 -2.57 19.49 0.12
CA ALA A 359 -3.73 18.87 -0.46
C ALA A 359 -4.12 17.69 0.42
N ASN A 360 -5.06 17.84 1.35
CA ASN A 360 -5.85 16.70 1.83
C ASN A 360 -6.83 16.29 0.74
N VAL A 361 -6.28 15.92 -0.41
CA VAL A 361 -6.98 15.56 -1.62
C VAL A 361 -6.80 14.05 -1.76
N GLN A 362 -7.88 13.31 -2.01
CA GLN A 362 -7.81 11.85 -2.05
C GLN A 362 -6.92 11.39 -3.19
N LEU A 363 -5.87 10.62 -2.90
CA LEU A 363 -5.06 10.01 -3.94
C LEU A 363 -5.96 9.06 -4.72
N SER A 364 -5.97 9.22 -6.04
CA SER A 364 -6.65 8.31 -6.96
C SER A 364 -5.57 7.61 -7.77
N ALA A 365 -5.68 6.30 -7.98
CA ALA A 365 -4.73 5.59 -8.80
C ALA A 365 -4.86 6.12 -10.24
N VAL A 366 -3.83 6.84 -10.68
CA VAL A 366 -3.68 7.37 -12.03
C VAL A 366 -2.42 6.75 -12.62
N CYS A 367 -2.60 5.57 -13.21
CA CYS A 367 -1.58 4.87 -14.00
C CYS A 367 -1.92 4.95 -15.48
#